data_AF-A0A3N4Z9F9-F1
#
_entry.id   AF-A0A3N4Z9F9-F1
#
_cell.length_a   1.000
_cell.length_b   1.000
_cell.length_c   1.000
_cell.angle_alpha   90.00
_cell.angle_beta   90.00
_cell.angle_gamma   90.00
#
_symmetry.space_group_name_H-M   'P 1'
#
loop_
_entity.id
_entity.type
_entity.pdbx_description
1 polymer ?
#
loop_
_entity_poly.entity_id
_entity_poly.type
_entity_poly.pdbx_seq_one_letter_code
_entity_poly.pdbx_strand_id
1 'polypeptide(L)'
;MEYTVVNEWQGGYQADVTVTNLGDPVSSWEVAWQLGSGQGIAQAWNAQVAQSGSQVTASNVGWNGSLGSGGSASFGLIGSGPSSPTPGGFTMNGVTCTGDVGSTPTPTDPDPTPTDPDPTPTDPGPGPAPGGEFDGADCDVSGSGPGANSQLPDPFLSMDGTRITETSDWRCRRAEIKKLSEDTMYGAKPGPPDSVTGTVTGSSITVNVSDEGRSTSFSASVETPGGSGPFPAVFVYGGFGGDTATILSSGAAVIRYDPLVVGQEGTSRGNKAGAFYDVYGSNSGTGLLAAWGWGVSRIIDVIESDGGAVLDPDSFGVTGCSRYGKGAFVAGAFDQRIDLTMPVESGAGGAPIMRGLAQESGAQSPSSAYGEQPWLGDAFGSYQNNVSGLPVDTHQVIGMIAPRGLFLMENPHIDWLGAGSGATAALAGREIYRALGEAGNISYVSAVSDGNHCANRSEWVQPMRQHIQASLFDTGQGPGDFRISPSRPGDLDRWRSWTTPSLG
;
A
#
# COMPACT_ATOMS: atom_id res chain seq x y z
N MET A 1 -5.05 -23.14 16.96
CA MET A 1 -5.79 -22.91 15.72
C MET A 1 -6.76 -21.77 15.96
N GLU A 2 -6.84 -20.84 15.03
CA GLU A 2 -7.75 -19.70 15.05
C GLU A 2 -8.67 -19.80 13.84
N TYR A 3 -9.97 -19.53 14.04
CA TYR A 3 -11.01 -19.62 13.00
C TYR A 3 -11.82 -18.33 13.04
N THR A 4 -11.72 -17.53 11.98
CA THR A 4 -12.29 -16.19 11.94
C THR A 4 -13.21 -16.06 10.73
N VAL A 5 -14.49 -15.75 10.97
CA VAL A 5 -15.43 -15.42 9.89
C VAL A 5 -15.13 -13.99 9.44
N VAL A 6 -14.71 -13.85 8.18
CA VAL A 6 -14.27 -12.56 7.60
C VAL A 6 -15.32 -11.93 6.70
N ASN A 7 -16.32 -12.69 6.26
CA ASN A 7 -17.48 -12.20 5.51
C ASN A 7 -18.68 -13.14 5.68
N GLU A 8 -19.91 -12.63 5.60
CA GLU A 8 -21.14 -13.43 5.67
C GLU A 8 -22.20 -12.90 4.69
N TRP A 9 -22.93 -13.81 4.05
CA TRP A 9 -24.07 -13.50 3.18
C TRP A 9 -25.20 -14.50 3.41
N GLN A 10 -26.34 -14.26 2.77
CA GLN A 10 -27.49 -15.17 2.90
C GLN A 10 -27.13 -16.56 2.37
N GLY A 11 -27.02 -17.52 3.28
CA GLY A 11 -26.77 -18.94 2.97
C GLY A 11 -25.29 -19.34 2.89
N GLY A 12 -24.34 -18.45 3.17
CA GLY A 12 -22.93 -18.79 3.22
C GLY A 12 -22.06 -17.74 3.89
N TYR A 13 -20.80 -18.09 4.12
CA TYR A 13 -19.84 -17.22 4.79
C TYR A 13 -18.43 -17.55 4.32
N GLN A 14 -17.50 -16.63 4.53
CA GLN A 14 -16.07 -16.87 4.33
C GLN A 14 -15.38 -16.88 5.69
N ALA A 15 -14.51 -17.86 5.90
CA ALA A 15 -13.68 -17.92 7.09
C ALA A 15 -12.21 -18.16 6.74
N ASP A 16 -11.33 -17.51 7.50
CA ASP A 16 -9.90 -17.75 7.49
C ASP A 16 -9.51 -18.60 8.70
N VAL A 17 -8.62 -19.55 8.48
CA VAL A 17 -8.14 -20.50 9.48
C VAL A 17 -6.63 -20.42 9.58
N THR A 18 -6.13 -20.16 10.79
CA THR A 18 -4.70 -20.17 11.09
C THR A 18 -4.34 -21.36 11.99
N VAL A 19 -3.35 -22.12 11.55
CA VAL A 19 -2.76 -23.26 12.27
C VAL A 19 -1.41 -22.81 12.81
N THR A 20 -1.19 -22.90 14.12
CA THR A 20 0.09 -22.58 14.76
C THR A 20 0.63 -23.83 15.45
N ASN A 21 1.84 -24.23 15.10
CA ASN A 21 2.52 -25.35 15.75
C ASN A 21 3.15 -24.87 17.05
N LEU A 22 2.58 -25.25 18.21
CA LEU A 22 3.17 -24.93 19.51
C LEU A 22 4.11 -26.03 20.04
N GLY A 23 4.23 -27.15 19.31
CA GLY A 23 5.08 -28.29 19.68
C GLY A 23 6.38 -28.33 18.88
N ASP A 24 7.01 -29.51 18.84
CA ASP A 24 8.22 -29.75 18.04
C ASP A 24 7.96 -29.47 16.55
N PRO A 25 8.98 -29.05 15.78
CA PRO A 25 8.83 -28.78 14.35
C PRO A 25 8.20 -29.97 13.60
N VAL A 26 7.23 -29.67 12.74
CA VAL A 26 6.56 -30.65 11.88
C VAL A 26 6.86 -30.38 10.41
N SER A 27 6.95 -31.44 9.61
CA SER A 27 7.11 -31.34 8.15
C SER A 27 5.77 -31.25 7.40
N SER A 28 4.67 -31.55 8.09
CA SER A 28 3.30 -31.52 7.59
C SER A 28 2.35 -31.27 8.76
N TRP A 29 1.20 -30.67 8.48
CA TRP A 29 0.14 -30.48 9.45
C TRP A 29 -1.20 -30.93 8.90
N GLU A 30 -1.98 -31.49 9.80
CA GLU A 30 -3.40 -31.74 9.63
C GLU A 30 -4.12 -31.16 10.85
N VAL A 31 -5.21 -30.44 10.62
CA VAL A 31 -6.09 -29.94 11.68
C VAL A 31 -7.49 -30.49 11.50
N ALA A 32 -8.19 -30.67 12.62
CA ALA A 32 -9.58 -31.10 12.62
C ALA A 32 -10.43 -30.26 13.57
N TRP A 33 -11.70 -30.08 13.22
CA TRP A 33 -12.67 -29.34 14.05
C TRP A 33 -14.10 -29.80 13.78
N GLN A 34 -15.04 -29.30 14.58
CA GLN A 34 -16.47 -29.60 14.47
C GLN A 34 -17.27 -28.34 14.11
N LEU A 35 -18.00 -28.39 13.00
CA LEU A 35 -18.96 -27.37 12.61
C LEU A 35 -20.23 -27.42 13.46
N GLY A 36 -20.89 -26.27 13.60
CA GLY A 36 -22.21 -26.14 14.18
C GLY A 36 -23.32 -26.76 13.32
N SER A 37 -24.53 -26.88 13.89
CA SER A 37 -25.67 -27.46 13.17
C SER A 37 -26.05 -26.59 11.96
N GLY A 38 -26.22 -27.22 10.80
CA GLY A 38 -26.59 -26.53 9.55
C GLY A 38 -25.43 -25.88 8.79
N GLN A 39 -24.19 -25.97 9.30
CA GLN A 39 -22.99 -25.50 8.63
C GLN A 39 -22.37 -26.59 7.72
N GLY A 40 -21.82 -26.17 6.58
CA GLY A 40 -21.01 -27.01 5.70
C GLY A 40 -19.84 -26.23 5.09
N ILE A 41 -18.94 -26.94 4.40
CA ILE A 41 -17.84 -26.35 3.61
C ILE A 41 -18.16 -26.51 2.13
N ALA A 42 -18.18 -25.40 1.39
CA ALA A 42 -18.43 -25.35 -0.05
C ALA A 42 -17.14 -25.30 -0.87
N GLN A 43 -16.13 -24.56 -0.41
CA GLN A 43 -14.84 -24.40 -1.09
C GLN A 43 -13.74 -24.11 -0.07
N ALA A 44 -12.50 -24.46 -0.38
CA ALA A 44 -11.32 -24.04 0.38
C ALA A 44 -10.13 -23.78 -0.55
N TRP A 45 -9.16 -23.01 -0.08
CA TRP A 45 -7.88 -22.76 -0.77
C TRP A 45 -6.74 -22.81 0.24
N ASN A 46 -5.52 -23.06 -0.24
CA ASN A 46 -4.30 -23.22 0.58
C ASN A 46 -4.34 -24.39 1.60
N ALA A 47 -5.34 -25.26 1.54
CA ALA A 47 -5.42 -26.51 2.28
C ALA A 47 -6.25 -27.54 1.49
N GLN A 48 -6.02 -28.82 1.74
CA GLN A 48 -6.92 -29.88 1.31
C GLN A 48 -7.95 -30.12 2.41
N VAL A 49 -9.22 -29.81 2.14
CA VAL A 49 -10.30 -29.88 3.14
C VAL A 49 -11.27 -31.01 2.81
N ALA A 50 -11.62 -31.82 3.82
CA ALA A 50 -12.63 -32.86 3.73
C ALA A 50 -13.63 -32.73 4.89
N GLN A 51 -14.90 -33.01 4.62
CA GLN A 51 -15.97 -32.97 5.62
C GLN A 51 -16.75 -34.29 5.64
N SER A 52 -17.04 -34.79 6.84
CA SER A 52 -17.95 -35.93 7.08
C SER A 52 -18.88 -35.60 8.25
N GLY A 53 -20.16 -35.39 7.96
CA GLY A 53 -21.11 -34.85 8.95
C GLY A 53 -20.67 -33.46 9.43
N SER A 54 -20.59 -33.26 10.74
CA SER A 54 -20.06 -32.02 11.35
C SER A 54 -18.54 -31.96 11.42
N GLN A 55 -17.84 -33.08 11.20
CA GLN A 55 -16.38 -33.12 11.34
C GLN A 55 -15.70 -32.67 10.06
N VAL A 56 -14.77 -31.74 10.20
CA VAL A 56 -13.92 -31.24 9.12
C VAL A 56 -12.47 -31.56 9.43
N THR A 57 -11.72 -32.00 8.41
CA THR A 57 -10.26 -32.09 8.43
C THR A 57 -9.68 -31.21 7.34
N ALA A 58 -8.58 -30.53 7.64
CA ALA A 58 -7.80 -29.75 6.68
C ALA A 58 -6.32 -30.09 6.82
N SER A 59 -5.65 -30.38 5.70
CA SER A 59 -4.21 -30.64 5.69
C SER A 59 -3.46 -29.70 4.76
N ASN A 60 -2.17 -29.55 5.03
CA ASN A 60 -1.29 -28.69 4.26
C ASN A 60 -1.24 -29.08 2.76
N VAL A 61 -1.04 -28.09 1.90
CA VAL A 61 -0.63 -28.29 0.51
C VAL A 61 0.88 -28.16 0.39
N GLY A 62 1.46 -28.64 -0.71
CA GLY A 62 2.89 -28.94 -0.83
C GLY A 62 3.89 -27.89 -0.32
N TRP A 63 3.54 -26.60 -0.34
CA TRP A 63 4.42 -25.50 0.07
C TRP A 63 4.25 -25.02 1.52
N ASN A 64 3.12 -25.30 2.20
CA ASN A 64 2.85 -24.80 3.55
C ASN A 64 2.91 -25.87 4.65
N GLY A 65 3.50 -27.04 4.37
CA GLY A 65 3.52 -28.16 5.32
C GLY A 65 4.49 -28.02 6.48
N SER A 66 5.66 -27.43 6.25
CA SER A 66 6.68 -27.35 7.28
C SER A 66 6.39 -26.20 8.24
N LEU A 67 6.15 -26.53 9.51
CA LEU A 67 5.95 -25.57 10.59
C LEU A 67 6.95 -25.85 11.71
N GLY A 68 7.88 -24.93 11.93
CA GLY A 68 8.71 -24.93 13.13
C GLY A 68 7.88 -24.73 14.41
N SER A 69 8.49 -24.89 15.58
CA SER A 69 7.87 -24.48 16.84
C SER A 69 7.57 -22.97 16.81
N GLY A 70 6.33 -22.60 17.11
CA GLY A 70 5.79 -21.24 16.95
C GLY A 70 5.43 -20.85 15.51
N GLY A 71 5.73 -21.69 14.51
CA GLY A 71 5.41 -21.42 13.11
C GLY A 71 3.93 -21.61 12.80
N SER A 72 3.42 -20.83 11.84
CA SER A 72 2.01 -20.89 11.44
C SER A 72 1.80 -21.05 9.94
N ALA A 73 0.67 -21.64 9.56
CA ALA A 73 0.14 -21.64 8.21
C ALA A 73 -1.32 -21.21 8.23
N SER A 74 -1.77 -20.51 7.19
CA SER A 74 -3.15 -20.07 7.05
C SER A 74 -3.77 -20.55 5.75
N PHE A 75 -5.06 -20.83 5.82
CA PHE A 75 -5.89 -21.22 4.69
C PHE A 75 -7.28 -20.63 4.84
N GLY A 76 -8.01 -20.48 3.73
CA GLY A 76 -9.35 -19.92 3.76
C GLY A 76 -10.39 -20.90 3.23
N LEU A 77 -11.64 -20.67 3.60
CA LEU A 77 -12.78 -21.46 3.19
C LEU A 77 -14.03 -20.62 2.93
N ILE A 78 -14.88 -21.12 2.06
CA ILE A 78 -16.27 -20.71 1.92
C ILE A 78 -17.14 -21.76 2.60
N GLY A 79 -17.83 -21.35 3.66
CA GLY A 79 -18.85 -22.13 4.33
C GLY A 79 -20.23 -21.95 3.72
N SER A 80 -21.08 -22.97 3.84
CA SER A 80 -22.51 -22.93 3.54
C SER A 80 -23.32 -22.97 4.83
N GLY A 81 -24.48 -22.32 4.83
CA GLY A 81 -25.33 -22.19 6.04
C GLY A 81 -24.94 -21.00 6.93
N PRO A 82 -25.39 -20.98 8.21
CA PRO A 82 -25.15 -19.86 9.12
C PRO A 82 -23.69 -19.80 9.61
N SER A 83 -23.12 -18.60 9.80
CA SER A 83 -21.74 -18.45 10.30
C SER A 83 -21.56 -18.74 11.80
N SER A 84 -22.68 -18.81 12.54
CA SER A 84 -22.73 -18.96 14.01
C SER A 84 -23.46 -20.24 14.44
N PRO A 85 -22.99 -20.94 15.50
CA PRO A 85 -21.82 -20.61 16.33
C PRO A 85 -20.49 -20.86 15.62
N THR A 86 -19.44 -20.15 16.04
CA THR A 86 -18.08 -20.41 15.58
C THR A 86 -17.67 -21.86 15.92
N PRO A 87 -17.05 -22.59 14.99
CA PRO A 87 -16.66 -23.98 15.21
C PRO A 87 -15.71 -24.18 16.41
N GLY A 88 -15.74 -25.38 17.00
CA GLY A 88 -14.92 -25.73 18.16
C GLY A 88 -14.28 -27.11 18.06
N GLY A 89 -13.56 -27.52 19.11
CA GLY A 89 -12.92 -28.84 19.18
C GLY A 89 -11.69 -28.97 18.27
N PHE A 90 -10.88 -27.91 18.18
CA PHE A 90 -9.70 -27.86 17.31
C PHE A 90 -8.59 -28.82 17.77
N THR A 91 -8.14 -29.68 16.85
CA THR A 91 -6.96 -30.52 17.02
C THR A 91 -5.94 -30.27 15.92
N MET A 92 -4.66 -30.49 16.20
CA MET A 92 -3.56 -30.49 15.24
C MET A 92 -2.82 -31.82 15.36
N ASN A 93 -2.69 -32.57 14.27
CA ASN A 93 -2.10 -33.91 14.22
C ASN A 93 -2.67 -34.84 15.32
N GLY A 94 -3.97 -34.71 15.62
CA GLY A 94 -4.68 -35.49 16.64
C GLY A 94 -4.55 -34.97 18.08
N VAL A 95 -3.79 -33.89 18.32
CA VAL A 95 -3.61 -33.27 19.65
C VAL A 95 -4.51 -32.04 19.80
N THR A 96 -5.27 -31.94 20.89
CA THR A 96 -6.12 -30.78 21.18
C THR A 96 -5.30 -29.49 21.29
N CYS A 97 -5.73 -28.43 20.61
CA CYS A 97 -5.11 -27.10 20.72
C CYS A 97 -5.41 -26.50 22.10
N THR A 98 -4.37 -26.10 22.85
CA THR A 98 -4.51 -25.58 24.24
C THR A 98 -4.35 -24.06 24.40
N GLY A 99 -3.87 -23.35 23.37
CA GLY A 99 -3.83 -21.88 23.26
C GLY A 99 -3.16 -21.12 24.42
N ASP A 100 -1.84 -20.88 24.36
CA ASP A 100 -1.13 -19.71 24.92
C ASP A 100 0.39 -19.82 24.69
N VAL A 101 1.07 -18.71 24.37
CA VAL A 101 2.54 -18.56 24.43
C VAL A 101 2.89 -17.45 25.44
N GLY A 102 3.45 -17.82 26.59
CA GLY A 102 3.64 -16.93 27.75
C GLY A 102 4.68 -15.83 27.57
N SER A 103 4.41 -14.65 28.16
CA SER A 103 5.28 -13.47 28.20
C SER A 103 6.40 -13.59 29.25
N THR A 104 7.61 -13.05 28.97
CA THR A 104 8.72 -12.94 29.95
C THR A 104 9.13 -11.47 30.13
N PRO A 105 9.48 -10.97 31.35
CA PRO A 105 9.56 -9.54 31.64
C PRO A 105 10.97 -8.90 31.46
N THR A 106 10.95 -7.57 31.30
CA THR A 106 12.01 -6.58 31.01
C THR A 106 13.06 -6.38 32.12
N PRO A 107 14.34 -6.07 31.81
CA PRO A 107 15.29 -5.47 32.75
C PRO A 107 15.44 -3.94 32.59
N THR A 108 15.55 -3.26 33.74
CA THR A 108 15.66 -1.80 33.96
C THR A 108 17.03 -1.19 33.63
N ASP A 109 16.98 0.07 33.18
CA ASP A 109 18.08 0.99 32.82
C ASP A 109 18.56 1.87 34.01
N PRO A 110 19.81 2.38 34.00
CA PRO A 110 20.15 3.60 34.74
C PRO A 110 20.64 4.75 33.82
N ASP A 111 20.02 5.92 34.05
CA ASP A 111 20.38 7.26 33.57
C ASP A 111 21.85 7.66 33.90
N PRO A 112 22.50 8.55 33.12
CA PRO A 112 22.53 9.96 33.56
C PRO A 112 22.52 11.03 32.44
N THR A 113 21.95 12.19 32.76
CA THR A 113 22.14 13.50 32.08
C THR A 113 23.56 14.06 32.34
N PRO A 114 24.14 14.94 31.48
CA PRO A 114 23.90 16.39 31.61
C PRO A 114 23.95 17.25 30.31
N THR A 115 23.47 18.48 30.50
CA THR A 115 23.31 19.71 29.69
C THR A 115 24.46 20.24 28.83
N ASP A 116 24.14 20.84 27.66
CA ASP A 116 24.63 22.17 27.19
C ASP A 116 23.74 22.71 26.02
N PRO A 117 23.88 23.95 25.47
CA PRO A 117 22.77 24.83 25.15
C PRO A 117 22.45 24.90 23.64
N ASP A 118 21.20 25.21 23.37
CA ASP A 118 20.58 25.34 22.06
C ASP A 118 21.04 26.61 21.31
N PRO A 119 21.56 26.53 20.07
CA PRO A 119 21.55 27.65 19.14
C PRO A 119 20.23 27.66 18.36
N THR A 120 19.50 28.75 18.53
CA THR A 120 18.24 29.12 17.87
C THR A 120 18.20 28.72 16.39
N PRO A 121 17.22 27.92 15.93
CA PRO A 121 16.99 27.70 14.51
C PRO A 121 16.39 28.95 13.86
N THR A 122 17.05 29.44 12.82
CA THR A 122 16.43 30.33 11.83
C THR A 122 15.40 29.55 11.03
N ASP A 123 14.16 29.99 11.13
CA ASP A 123 12.97 29.60 10.36
C ASP A 123 13.25 29.52 8.84
N PRO A 124 13.24 28.33 8.21
CA PRO A 124 13.00 28.23 6.77
C PRO A 124 11.50 28.47 6.55
N GLY A 125 11.19 29.46 5.71
CA GLY A 125 9.84 29.98 5.51
C GLY A 125 8.77 28.94 5.14
N PRO A 126 7.49 29.36 5.14
CA PRO A 126 6.36 28.46 4.97
C PRO A 126 6.47 27.68 3.66
N GLY A 127 6.32 26.36 3.77
CA GLY A 127 6.26 25.46 2.62
C GLY A 127 5.14 25.84 1.64
N PRO A 128 5.20 25.38 0.38
CA PRO A 128 4.15 25.67 -0.60
C PRO A 128 2.80 25.13 -0.11
N ALA A 129 1.74 25.92 -0.34
CA ALA A 129 0.36 25.58 0.02
C ALA A 129 -0.06 24.19 -0.49
N PRO A 130 -1.05 23.51 0.12
CA PRO A 130 -1.55 22.23 -0.37
C PRO A 130 -1.98 22.38 -1.83
N GLY A 131 -1.27 21.72 -2.73
CA GLY A 131 -1.68 21.66 -4.12
C GLY A 131 -2.95 20.82 -4.20
N GLY A 132 -4.00 21.36 -4.83
CA GLY A 132 -5.17 20.53 -5.17
C GLY A 132 -4.76 19.31 -5.99
N GLU A 133 -5.65 18.31 -6.12
CA GLU A 133 -5.40 17.04 -6.84
C GLU A 133 -4.61 17.23 -8.16
N PHE A 134 -4.91 18.32 -8.88
CA PHE A 134 -4.38 18.67 -10.20
C PHE A 134 -3.31 19.77 -10.21
N ASP A 135 -2.62 20.05 -9.11
CA ASP A 135 -1.49 21.00 -9.15
C ASP A 135 -0.43 20.56 -10.18
N GLY A 136 0.00 21.49 -11.03
CA GLY A 136 0.83 21.26 -12.20
C GLY A 136 0.09 21.12 -13.54
N ALA A 137 -1.25 21.22 -13.57
CA ALA A 137 -2.03 21.08 -14.81
C ALA A 137 -1.76 22.15 -15.89
N ASP A 138 -1.19 23.30 -15.51
CA ASP A 138 -0.74 24.39 -16.38
C ASP A 138 0.70 24.20 -16.92
N CYS A 139 1.43 23.18 -16.45
CA CYS A 139 2.78 22.91 -16.91
C CYS A 139 2.81 22.31 -18.32
N ASP A 140 3.83 22.65 -19.11
CA ASP A 140 4.06 22.03 -20.42
C ASP A 140 4.59 20.60 -20.25
N VAL A 141 3.85 19.63 -20.78
CA VAL A 141 4.19 18.20 -20.76
C VAL A 141 4.28 17.61 -22.19
N SER A 142 4.56 18.47 -23.18
CA SER A 142 4.58 18.09 -24.60
C SER A 142 5.85 17.35 -25.08
N GLY A 143 6.87 17.26 -24.24
CA GLY A 143 8.11 16.54 -24.55
C GLY A 143 7.92 15.03 -24.74
N SER A 144 8.97 14.34 -25.22
CA SER A 144 8.95 12.86 -25.36
C SER A 144 9.51 12.14 -24.14
N GLY A 145 10.14 12.87 -23.22
CA GLY A 145 10.92 12.28 -22.13
C GLY A 145 12.23 11.65 -22.60
N PRO A 146 12.99 11.05 -21.68
CA PRO A 146 14.27 10.42 -22.00
C PRO A 146 14.06 9.17 -22.87
N GLY A 147 14.99 8.93 -23.79
CA GLY A 147 15.03 7.71 -24.59
C GLY A 147 15.40 6.47 -23.77
N ALA A 148 15.46 5.31 -24.45
CA ALA A 148 15.79 4.04 -23.81
C ALA A 148 17.13 4.10 -23.07
N ASN A 149 17.12 3.67 -21.80
CA ASN A 149 18.26 3.68 -20.90
C ASN A 149 18.24 2.47 -19.98
N SER A 150 19.38 1.77 -19.87
CA SER A 150 19.56 0.65 -18.92
C SER A 150 19.71 1.11 -17.47
N GLN A 151 20.17 2.35 -17.25
CA GLN A 151 20.19 3.03 -15.95
C GLN A 151 18.84 3.68 -15.66
N LEU A 152 18.65 4.15 -14.42
CA LEU A 152 17.44 4.86 -14.03
C LEU A 152 17.37 6.23 -14.74
N PRO A 153 16.18 6.64 -15.23
CA PRO A 153 15.98 7.99 -15.73
C PRO A 153 16.28 9.05 -14.68
N ASP A 154 16.97 10.11 -15.09
CA ASP A 154 17.38 11.20 -14.20
C ASP A 154 16.15 11.99 -13.71
N PRO A 155 15.88 12.08 -12.38
CA PRO A 155 14.74 12.83 -11.87
C PRO A 155 14.89 14.34 -12.07
N PHE A 156 16.11 14.86 -12.21
CA PHE A 156 16.42 16.30 -12.34
C PHE A 156 16.67 16.73 -13.80
N LEU A 157 16.19 15.94 -14.76
CA LEU A 157 16.16 16.28 -16.18
C LEU A 157 14.70 16.31 -16.64
N SER A 158 14.22 17.46 -17.11
CA SER A 158 12.88 17.60 -17.68
C SER A 158 12.74 16.86 -19.02
N MET A 159 11.51 16.76 -19.52
CA MET A 159 11.21 16.03 -20.76
C MET A 159 11.78 16.69 -22.02
N ASP A 160 12.09 17.98 -21.97
CA ASP A 160 12.76 18.76 -23.03
C ASP A 160 14.30 18.76 -22.90
N GLY A 161 14.84 18.15 -21.84
CA GLY A 161 16.29 18.09 -21.56
C GLY A 161 16.83 19.25 -20.73
N THR A 162 15.97 20.16 -20.25
CA THR A 162 16.34 21.20 -19.28
C THR A 162 16.66 20.60 -17.91
N ARG A 163 17.57 21.24 -17.16
CA ARG A 163 17.92 20.82 -15.80
C ARG A 163 17.02 21.51 -14.78
N ILE A 164 16.54 20.74 -13.81
CA ILE A 164 15.81 21.26 -12.66
C ILE A 164 16.82 21.92 -11.72
N THR A 165 16.63 23.20 -11.43
CA THR A 165 17.60 24.00 -10.65
C THR A 165 16.98 24.71 -9.44
N GLU A 166 15.67 24.93 -9.45
CA GLU A 166 14.94 25.58 -8.37
C GLU A 166 13.90 24.64 -7.77
N THR A 167 13.55 24.86 -6.51
CA THR A 167 12.50 24.06 -5.84
C THR A 167 11.15 24.24 -6.53
N SER A 168 10.88 25.44 -7.07
CA SER A 168 9.68 25.76 -7.86
C SER A 168 9.57 24.97 -9.16
N ASP A 169 10.68 24.57 -9.78
CA ASP A 169 10.68 23.79 -11.02
C ASP A 169 10.10 22.38 -10.78
N TRP A 170 10.20 21.87 -9.55
CA TRP A 170 9.79 20.51 -9.20
C TRP A 170 8.30 20.27 -9.48
N ARG A 171 7.46 21.30 -9.33
CA ARG A 171 6.04 21.24 -9.64
C ARG A 171 5.78 20.79 -11.08
N CYS A 172 6.45 21.43 -12.04
CA CYS A 172 6.30 21.05 -13.45
C CYS A 172 7.05 19.76 -13.78
N ARG A 173 8.19 19.51 -13.13
CA ARG A 173 8.87 18.22 -13.27
C ARG A 173 7.99 17.05 -12.81
N ARG A 174 7.24 17.22 -11.72
CA ARG A 174 6.26 16.25 -11.23
C ARG A 174 5.16 16.02 -12.25
N ALA A 175 4.62 17.07 -12.87
CA ALA A 175 3.59 16.95 -13.91
C ALA A 175 4.08 16.15 -15.13
N GLU A 176 5.32 16.36 -15.55
CA GLU A 176 5.98 15.56 -16.58
C GLU A 176 6.12 14.08 -16.18
N ILE A 177 6.60 13.79 -14.97
CA ILE A 177 6.72 12.41 -14.48
C ILE A 177 5.35 11.73 -14.42
N LYS A 178 4.31 12.46 -13.98
CA LYS A 178 2.93 11.98 -13.98
C LYS A 178 2.51 11.58 -15.40
N LYS A 179 2.71 12.47 -16.39
CA LYS A 179 2.38 12.20 -17.79
C LYS A 179 3.07 10.94 -18.32
N LEU A 180 4.38 10.81 -18.08
CA LEU A 180 5.13 9.61 -18.50
C LEU A 180 4.61 8.34 -17.82
N SER A 181 4.26 8.43 -16.53
CA SER A 181 3.72 7.30 -15.76
C SER A 181 2.33 6.88 -16.25
N GLU A 182 1.49 7.84 -16.62
CA GLU A 182 0.17 7.59 -17.23
C GLU A 182 0.31 6.93 -18.61
N ASP A 183 1.18 7.48 -19.46
CA ASP A 183 1.34 7.02 -20.84
C ASP A 183 1.93 5.62 -20.95
N THR A 184 2.75 5.21 -19.98
CA THR A 184 3.59 4.01 -20.13
C THR A 184 3.40 2.95 -19.06
N MET A 185 2.89 3.28 -17.87
CA MET A 185 2.90 2.36 -16.73
C MET A 185 1.53 2.12 -16.08
N TYR A 186 0.82 3.18 -15.68
CA TYR A 186 -0.43 3.03 -14.91
C TYR A 186 -1.69 3.31 -15.73
N GLY A 187 -1.57 4.02 -16.85
CA GLY A 187 -2.71 4.53 -17.61
C GLY A 187 -3.22 5.86 -17.06
N ALA A 188 -3.94 6.61 -17.88
CA ALA A 188 -4.41 7.95 -17.52
C ALA A 188 -5.41 7.91 -16.36
N LYS A 189 -5.17 8.75 -15.34
CA LYS A 189 -6.19 9.07 -14.33
C LYS A 189 -6.95 10.30 -14.85
N PRO A 190 -8.28 10.20 -15.07
CA PRO A 190 -9.05 11.29 -15.65
C PRO A 190 -9.03 12.53 -14.74
N GLY A 191 -9.38 13.68 -15.33
CA GLY A 191 -9.59 14.94 -14.60
C GLY A 191 -10.77 14.89 -13.63
N PRO A 192 -11.15 16.03 -13.03
CA PRO A 192 -12.32 16.11 -12.19
C PRO A 192 -13.58 15.65 -12.96
N PRO A 193 -14.41 14.76 -12.37
CA PRO A 193 -15.71 14.40 -12.94
C PRO A 193 -16.66 15.59 -13.06
N ASP A 194 -17.68 15.50 -13.90
CA ASP A 194 -18.76 16.50 -13.98
C ASP A 194 -19.44 16.75 -12.62
N SER A 195 -19.63 15.71 -11.81
CA SER A 195 -20.21 15.82 -10.47
C SER A 195 -19.76 14.70 -9.54
N VAL A 196 -19.42 15.06 -8.30
CA VAL A 196 -19.23 14.13 -7.18
C VAL A 196 -20.10 14.60 -6.01
N THR A 197 -20.89 13.68 -5.45
CA THR A 197 -21.75 13.96 -4.29
C THR A 197 -21.71 12.78 -3.33
N GLY A 198 -22.11 12.98 -2.08
CA GLY A 198 -22.03 11.91 -1.10
C GLY A 198 -22.49 12.32 0.28
N THR A 199 -22.21 11.45 1.24
CA THR A 199 -22.43 11.69 2.66
C THR A 199 -21.22 11.21 3.45
N VAL A 200 -20.87 11.92 4.52
CA VAL A 200 -19.84 11.50 5.49
C VAL A 200 -20.49 11.33 6.85
N THR A 201 -20.17 10.22 7.52
CA THR A 201 -20.60 9.93 8.88
C THR A 201 -19.44 9.32 9.66
N GLY A 202 -19.57 9.20 10.98
CA GLY A 202 -18.60 8.49 11.82
C GLY A 202 -18.42 7.01 11.51
N SER A 203 -19.25 6.41 10.65
CA SER A 203 -19.21 4.98 10.31
C SER A 203 -19.10 4.68 8.82
N SER A 204 -19.42 5.61 7.94
CA SER A 204 -19.46 5.38 6.50
C SER A 204 -19.37 6.65 5.68
N ILE A 205 -18.81 6.50 4.48
CA ILE A 205 -18.83 7.47 3.39
C ILE A 205 -19.54 6.86 2.20
N THR A 206 -20.50 7.57 1.62
CA THR A 206 -21.11 7.20 0.32
C THR A 206 -20.64 8.17 -0.74
N VAL A 207 -20.28 7.65 -1.91
CA VAL A 207 -19.81 8.42 -3.06
C VAL A 207 -20.71 8.13 -4.26
N ASN A 208 -21.21 9.17 -4.91
CA ASN A 208 -21.91 9.12 -6.18
C ASN A 208 -21.17 10.00 -7.18
N VAL A 209 -20.80 9.44 -8.33
CA VAL A 209 -20.06 10.14 -9.38
C VAL A 209 -20.89 10.16 -10.65
N SER A 210 -20.90 11.29 -11.35
CA SER A 210 -21.38 11.40 -12.72
C SER A 210 -20.31 12.03 -13.59
N ASP A 211 -20.05 11.42 -14.74
CA ASP A 211 -19.09 11.92 -15.74
C ASP A 211 -19.37 11.28 -17.11
N GLU A 212 -19.04 11.96 -18.20
CA GLU A 212 -19.28 11.50 -19.59
C GLU A 212 -20.73 10.99 -19.86
N GLY A 213 -21.72 11.55 -19.15
CA GLY A 213 -23.12 11.12 -19.24
C GLY A 213 -23.42 9.74 -18.62
N ARG A 214 -22.48 9.17 -17.86
CA ARG A 214 -22.63 7.93 -17.07
C ARG A 214 -22.54 8.26 -15.58
N SER A 215 -22.97 7.33 -14.73
CA SER A 215 -22.91 7.49 -13.28
C SER A 215 -22.58 6.18 -12.59
N THR A 216 -21.97 6.28 -11.41
CA THR A 216 -21.66 5.15 -10.54
C THR A 216 -21.75 5.56 -9.08
N SER A 217 -21.75 4.58 -8.18
CA SER A 217 -21.72 4.80 -6.73
C SER A 217 -20.94 3.72 -6.01
N PHE A 218 -20.26 4.09 -4.95
CA PHE A 218 -19.60 3.15 -4.04
C PHE A 218 -19.52 3.74 -2.63
N SER A 219 -18.96 3.00 -1.69
CA SER A 219 -18.87 3.43 -0.30
C SER A 219 -17.61 2.89 0.37
N ALA A 220 -17.22 3.54 1.47
CA ALA A 220 -16.16 3.11 2.37
C ALA A 220 -16.68 3.17 3.81
N SER A 221 -16.16 2.31 4.69
CA SER A 221 -16.48 2.41 6.13
C SER A 221 -15.46 3.29 6.84
N VAL A 222 -15.91 3.91 7.94
CA VAL A 222 -15.11 4.80 8.77
C VAL A 222 -15.06 4.26 10.18
N GLU A 223 -13.89 4.31 10.79
CA GLU A 223 -13.67 4.05 12.21
C GLU A 223 -12.93 5.24 12.80
N THR A 224 -13.55 5.94 13.74
CA THR A 224 -12.94 7.12 14.38
C THR A 224 -12.24 6.74 15.68
N PRO A 225 -11.15 7.45 16.04
CA PRO A 225 -10.60 7.35 17.38
C PRO A 225 -11.57 7.94 18.42
N GLY A 226 -11.26 7.76 19.71
CA GLY A 226 -12.01 8.43 20.77
C GLY A 226 -11.80 9.95 20.77
N GLY A 227 -12.83 10.72 21.09
CA GLY A 227 -12.77 12.18 21.17
C GLY A 227 -13.79 12.87 20.27
N SER A 228 -13.58 14.16 20.02
CA SER A 228 -14.36 14.97 19.08
C SER A 228 -13.49 15.36 17.89
N GLY A 229 -13.98 15.12 16.68
CA GLY A 229 -13.30 15.51 15.45
C GLY A 229 -13.38 17.02 15.14
N PRO A 230 -13.04 17.43 13.90
CA PRO A 230 -12.66 16.55 12.79
C PRO A 230 -11.36 15.77 13.04
N PHE A 231 -11.28 14.56 12.48
CA PHE A 231 -10.09 13.72 12.59
C PHE A 231 -9.35 13.65 11.25
N PRO A 232 -8.02 13.82 11.22
CA PRO A 232 -7.22 13.34 10.10
C PRO A 232 -7.56 11.90 9.77
N ALA A 233 -7.51 11.51 8.50
CA ALA A 233 -8.00 10.21 8.08
C ALA A 233 -6.99 9.43 7.26
N VAL A 234 -6.83 8.13 7.54
CA VAL A 234 -5.97 7.23 6.78
C VAL A 234 -6.81 6.20 6.04
N PHE A 235 -6.71 6.20 4.71
CA PHE A 235 -7.25 5.18 3.83
C PHE A 235 -6.49 3.86 4.00
N VAL A 236 -7.19 2.78 4.32
CA VAL A 236 -6.65 1.41 4.42
C VAL A 236 -7.28 0.56 3.32
N TYR A 237 -6.50 0.30 2.27
CA TYR A 237 -6.95 -0.48 1.13
C TYR A 237 -7.23 -1.94 1.51
N GLY A 238 -8.40 -2.46 1.11
CA GLY A 238 -8.83 -3.83 1.32
C GLY A 238 -9.06 -4.22 2.79
N GLY A 239 -9.01 -3.24 3.71
CA GLY A 239 -9.23 -3.46 5.15
C GLY A 239 -8.20 -4.36 5.86
N PHE A 240 -7.12 -4.75 5.19
CA PHE A 240 -6.09 -5.68 5.70
C PHE A 240 -4.67 -5.16 5.45
N GLY A 241 -3.74 -5.49 6.36
CA GLY A 241 -2.31 -5.23 6.21
C GLY A 241 -1.87 -3.79 6.50
N GLY A 242 -2.75 -2.96 7.06
CA GLY A 242 -2.39 -1.69 7.69
C GLY A 242 -2.50 -1.81 9.21
N ASP A 243 -1.55 -1.24 9.96
CA ASP A 243 -1.59 -1.20 11.42
C ASP A 243 -2.63 -0.17 11.91
N THR A 244 -3.91 -0.53 11.78
CA THR A 244 -5.06 0.33 12.15
C THR A 244 -5.04 0.69 13.63
N ALA A 245 -4.49 -0.16 14.49
CA ALA A 245 -4.35 0.13 15.91
C ALA A 245 -3.38 1.29 16.14
N THR A 246 -2.25 1.32 15.44
CA THR A 246 -1.31 2.45 15.48
C THR A 246 -1.92 3.72 14.89
N ILE A 247 -2.69 3.62 13.80
CA ILE A 247 -3.40 4.78 13.21
C ILE A 247 -4.38 5.40 14.22
N LEU A 248 -5.29 4.59 14.77
CA LEU A 248 -6.31 5.04 15.72
C LEU A 248 -5.70 5.58 17.02
N SER A 249 -4.67 4.91 17.55
CA SER A 249 -3.98 5.37 18.76
C SER A 249 -3.15 6.64 18.53
N SER A 250 -2.86 6.99 17.27
CA SER A 250 -2.23 8.27 16.91
C SER A 250 -3.24 9.41 16.76
N GLY A 251 -4.54 9.14 16.87
CA GLY A 251 -5.61 10.13 16.78
C GLY A 251 -6.19 10.33 15.38
N ALA A 252 -5.81 9.50 14.40
CA ALA A 252 -6.35 9.54 13.04
C ALA A 252 -7.48 8.50 12.87
N ALA A 253 -8.52 8.86 12.12
CA ALA A 253 -9.57 7.94 11.69
C ALA A 253 -9.05 6.95 10.64
N VAL A 254 -9.67 5.78 10.56
CA VAL A 254 -9.41 4.76 9.54
C VAL A 254 -10.57 4.74 8.56
N ILE A 255 -10.28 4.98 7.28
CA ILE A 255 -11.22 4.77 6.18
C ILE A 255 -10.89 3.42 5.55
N ARG A 256 -11.75 2.41 5.73
CA ARG A 256 -11.56 1.09 5.09
C ARG A 256 -12.13 1.15 3.69
N TYR A 257 -11.24 1.22 2.71
CA TYR A 257 -11.58 1.36 1.31
C TYR A 257 -11.48 0.00 0.62
N ASP A 258 -12.58 -0.48 0.05
CA ASP A 258 -12.55 -1.64 -0.84
C ASP A 258 -12.24 -1.19 -2.27
N PRO A 259 -11.02 -1.39 -2.79
CA PRO A 259 -10.69 -0.98 -4.16
C PRO A 259 -11.38 -1.84 -5.22
N LEU A 260 -11.86 -3.05 -4.88
CA LEU A 260 -12.38 -4.00 -5.86
C LEU A 260 -13.76 -3.60 -6.40
N VAL A 261 -14.52 -2.80 -5.65
CA VAL A 261 -15.77 -2.20 -6.17
C VAL A 261 -15.49 -1.11 -7.19
N VAL A 262 -14.31 -0.48 -7.17
CA VAL A 262 -13.90 0.57 -8.11
C VAL A 262 -13.23 -0.03 -9.34
N GLY A 263 -12.38 -1.04 -9.14
CA GLY A 263 -11.76 -1.81 -10.21
C GLY A 263 -11.60 -3.27 -9.79
N GLN A 264 -12.36 -4.16 -10.43
CA GLN A 264 -12.47 -5.56 -10.06
C GLN A 264 -11.30 -6.39 -10.62
N GLU A 265 -10.61 -7.10 -9.73
CA GLU A 265 -9.66 -8.17 -10.10
C GLU A 265 -10.39 -9.39 -10.69
N GLY A 266 -9.66 -10.23 -11.43
CA GLY A 266 -10.21 -11.40 -12.11
C GLY A 266 -10.91 -11.07 -13.44
N THR A 267 -10.85 -9.82 -13.86
CA THR A 267 -11.32 -9.35 -15.16
C THR A 267 -10.19 -9.40 -16.20
N SER A 268 -10.54 -9.53 -17.49
CA SER A 268 -9.56 -9.41 -18.56
C SER A 268 -9.31 -7.94 -18.90
N ARG A 269 -8.14 -7.63 -19.48
CA ARG A 269 -7.81 -6.24 -19.91
C ARG A 269 -8.82 -5.64 -20.88
N GLY A 270 -9.45 -6.44 -21.73
CA GLY A 270 -10.50 -5.99 -22.67
C GLY A 270 -11.93 -6.04 -22.10
N ASN A 271 -12.09 -6.31 -20.80
CA ASN A 271 -13.40 -6.36 -20.16
C ASN A 271 -13.28 -6.05 -18.66
N LYS A 272 -12.62 -4.93 -18.33
CA LYS A 272 -12.47 -4.48 -16.93
C LYS A 272 -13.82 -4.03 -16.37
N ALA A 273 -14.04 -4.23 -15.07
CA ALA A 273 -15.31 -3.95 -14.40
C ALA A 273 -15.08 -3.22 -13.07
N GLY A 274 -16.12 -2.55 -12.55
CA GLY A 274 -16.08 -1.75 -11.33
C GLY A 274 -16.44 -0.29 -11.61
N ALA A 275 -16.68 0.48 -10.55
CA ALA A 275 -17.23 1.83 -10.61
C ALA A 275 -16.49 2.76 -11.60
N PHE A 276 -15.16 2.67 -11.66
CA PHE A 276 -14.36 3.44 -12.62
C PHE A 276 -14.74 3.06 -14.07
N TYR A 277 -14.83 1.77 -14.36
CA TYR A 277 -15.09 1.24 -15.71
C TYR A 277 -16.56 1.36 -16.12
N ASP A 278 -17.49 1.49 -15.17
CA ASP A 278 -18.88 1.84 -15.45
C ASP A 278 -19.00 3.26 -16.04
N VAL A 279 -18.09 4.16 -15.64
CA VAL A 279 -18.03 5.54 -16.12
C VAL A 279 -17.17 5.67 -17.37
N TYR A 280 -15.95 5.13 -17.38
CA TYR A 280 -14.97 5.35 -18.46
C TYR A 280 -14.86 4.19 -19.45
N GLY A 281 -15.68 3.15 -19.29
CA GLY A 281 -15.78 2.00 -20.18
C GLY A 281 -14.81 0.86 -19.86
N SER A 282 -15.27 -0.37 -20.06
CA SER A 282 -14.52 -1.61 -19.78
C SER A 282 -13.25 -1.82 -20.62
N ASN A 283 -13.12 -1.09 -21.72
CA ASN A 283 -11.96 -1.08 -22.61
C ASN A 283 -10.99 0.09 -22.35
N SER A 284 -11.20 0.90 -21.30
CA SER A 284 -10.28 1.98 -20.93
C SER A 284 -8.86 1.45 -20.77
N GLY A 285 -7.85 2.19 -21.23
CA GLY A 285 -6.43 1.80 -21.07
C GLY A 285 -5.90 1.90 -19.62
N THR A 286 -6.69 2.48 -18.72
CA THR A 286 -6.33 2.70 -17.31
C THR A 286 -6.31 1.39 -16.52
N GLY A 287 -5.18 1.11 -15.89
CA GLY A 287 -5.00 -0.07 -15.04
C GLY A 287 -5.72 0.08 -13.69
N LEU A 288 -5.92 -1.05 -13.00
CA LEU A 288 -6.65 -1.07 -11.72
C LEU A 288 -5.99 -0.15 -10.68
N LEU A 289 -4.67 -0.03 -10.63
CA LEU A 289 -4.00 0.79 -9.60
C LEU A 289 -4.37 2.28 -9.71
N ALA A 290 -4.38 2.81 -10.94
CA ALA A 290 -4.80 4.19 -11.21
C ALA A 290 -6.32 4.36 -11.00
N ALA A 291 -7.12 3.37 -11.39
CA ALA A 291 -8.57 3.38 -11.13
C ALA A 291 -8.89 3.36 -9.62
N TRP A 292 -8.15 2.59 -8.82
CA TRP A 292 -8.30 2.57 -7.37
C TRP A 292 -7.90 3.89 -6.74
N GLY A 293 -6.82 4.53 -7.22
CA GLY A 293 -6.44 5.88 -6.83
C GLY A 293 -7.50 6.93 -7.19
N TRP A 294 -8.17 6.79 -8.35
CA TRP A 294 -9.34 7.60 -8.69
C TRP A 294 -10.44 7.45 -7.64
N GLY A 295 -10.74 6.23 -7.17
CA GLY A 295 -11.75 6.03 -6.13
C GLY A 295 -11.42 6.72 -4.80
N VAL A 296 -10.15 6.75 -4.39
CA VAL A 296 -9.70 7.55 -3.23
C VAL A 296 -9.95 9.04 -3.46
N SER A 297 -9.57 9.57 -4.63
CA SER A 297 -9.82 10.98 -4.97
C SER A 297 -11.30 11.34 -4.88
N ARG A 298 -12.22 10.47 -5.32
CA ARG A 298 -13.66 10.72 -5.21
C ARG A 298 -14.19 10.66 -3.77
N ILE A 299 -13.56 9.87 -2.90
CA ILE A 299 -13.89 9.91 -1.47
C ILE A 299 -13.42 11.23 -0.85
N ILE A 300 -12.21 11.69 -1.19
CA ILE A 300 -11.70 12.99 -0.74
C ILE A 300 -12.62 14.13 -1.19
N ASP A 301 -13.07 14.12 -2.46
CA ASP A 301 -14.02 15.12 -2.97
C ASP A 301 -15.31 15.20 -2.12
N VAL A 302 -15.83 14.05 -1.66
CA VAL A 302 -17.00 14.01 -0.76
C VAL A 302 -16.67 14.57 0.63
N ILE A 303 -15.51 14.26 1.19
CA ILE A 303 -15.08 14.76 2.50
C ILE A 303 -14.89 16.29 2.48
N GLU A 304 -14.23 16.82 1.45
CA GLU A 304 -14.09 18.26 1.24
C GLU A 304 -15.46 18.94 1.13
N SER A 305 -16.40 18.33 0.42
CA SER A 305 -17.75 18.87 0.24
C SER A 305 -18.63 18.83 1.50
N ASP A 306 -18.37 17.90 2.42
CA ASP A 306 -19.09 17.76 3.71
C ASP A 306 -18.72 18.86 4.71
N GLY A 307 -17.59 19.56 4.48
CA GLY A 307 -17.17 20.70 5.28
C GLY A 307 -16.54 20.34 6.63
N GLY A 308 -16.09 19.10 6.80
CA GLY A 308 -15.26 18.68 7.92
C GLY A 308 -16.00 18.41 9.23
N ALA A 309 -17.23 17.91 9.19
CA ALA A 309 -18.00 17.64 10.41
C ALA A 309 -17.45 16.44 11.22
N VAL A 310 -16.84 15.47 10.54
CA VAL A 310 -16.34 14.22 11.14
C VAL A 310 -14.86 14.01 10.85
N LEU A 311 -14.46 14.20 9.60
CA LEU A 311 -13.11 13.98 9.10
C LEU A 311 -12.52 15.31 8.66
N ASP A 312 -11.23 15.49 8.90
CA ASP A 312 -10.50 16.69 8.47
C ASP A 312 -10.40 16.69 6.93
N PRO A 313 -10.89 17.73 6.24
CA PRO A 313 -10.87 17.78 4.78
C PRO A 313 -9.48 18.08 4.20
N ASP A 314 -8.49 18.41 5.03
CA ASP A 314 -7.16 18.82 4.58
C ASP A 314 -6.04 17.87 5.06
N SER A 315 -6.37 16.71 5.63
CA SER A 315 -5.38 15.82 6.25
C SER A 315 -5.63 14.33 5.99
N PHE A 316 -4.93 13.79 4.99
CA PHE A 316 -5.14 12.42 4.49
C PHE A 316 -3.87 11.57 4.43
N GLY A 317 -3.95 10.36 4.97
CA GLY A 317 -2.96 9.30 4.76
C GLY A 317 -3.50 8.15 3.90
N VAL A 318 -2.63 7.33 3.30
CA VAL A 318 -3.01 6.11 2.59
C VAL A 318 -2.05 4.96 2.89
N THR A 319 -2.59 3.76 3.11
CA THR A 319 -1.83 2.54 3.34
C THR A 319 -2.55 1.30 2.82
N GLY A 320 -1.82 0.19 2.76
CA GLY A 320 -2.28 -1.12 2.34
C GLY A 320 -1.08 -2.04 2.18
N CYS A 321 -1.33 -3.35 2.17
CA CYS A 321 -0.27 -4.35 1.98
C CYS A 321 -0.34 -5.09 0.65
N SER A 322 0.81 -5.50 0.11
CA SER A 322 0.88 -6.35 -1.10
C SER A 322 0.26 -5.62 -2.30
N ARG A 323 -0.70 -6.24 -3.00
CA ARG A 323 -1.50 -5.60 -4.05
C ARG A 323 -2.14 -4.28 -3.60
N TYR A 324 -2.58 -4.20 -2.35
CA TYR A 324 -3.15 -2.99 -1.77
C TYR A 324 -2.10 -1.94 -1.43
N GLY A 325 -0.87 -2.39 -1.13
CA GLY A 325 0.30 -1.50 -1.03
C GLY A 325 0.67 -0.87 -2.37
N LYS A 326 0.53 -1.60 -3.49
CA LYS A 326 0.65 -1.03 -4.84
C LYS A 326 -0.40 0.06 -5.06
N GLY A 327 -1.65 -0.21 -4.66
CA GLY A 327 -2.76 0.75 -4.76
C GLY A 327 -2.53 2.02 -3.95
N ALA A 328 -2.12 1.87 -2.69
CA ALA A 328 -1.78 2.98 -1.80
C ALA A 328 -0.63 3.83 -2.35
N PHE A 329 0.43 3.19 -2.87
CA PHE A 329 1.55 3.87 -3.51
C PHE A 329 1.11 4.73 -4.70
N VAL A 330 0.29 4.17 -5.59
CA VAL A 330 -0.22 4.90 -6.77
C VAL A 330 -1.19 6.01 -6.37
N ALA A 331 -2.07 5.79 -5.40
CA ALA A 331 -2.95 6.85 -4.90
C ALA A 331 -2.15 8.03 -4.36
N GLY A 332 -1.20 7.78 -3.48
CA GLY A 332 -0.32 8.80 -2.92
C GLY A 332 0.46 9.58 -3.98
N ALA A 333 0.97 8.90 -5.02
CA ALA A 333 1.66 9.57 -6.11
C ALA A 333 0.73 10.45 -6.97
N PHE A 334 -0.50 10.01 -7.22
CA PHE A 334 -1.42 10.60 -8.20
C PHE A 334 -2.46 11.57 -7.63
N ASP A 335 -2.58 11.70 -6.31
CA ASP A 335 -3.39 12.70 -5.64
C ASP A 335 -2.53 13.48 -4.64
N GLN A 336 -2.39 14.79 -4.86
CA GLN A 336 -1.54 15.67 -4.05
C GLN A 336 -2.16 16.04 -2.70
N ARG A 337 -3.44 15.72 -2.50
CA ARG A 337 -4.14 15.91 -1.23
C ARG A 337 -3.80 14.84 -0.19
N ILE A 338 -3.03 13.81 -0.56
CA ILE A 338 -2.62 12.75 0.36
C ILE A 338 -1.29 13.15 1.01
N ASP A 339 -1.32 13.65 2.24
CA ASP A 339 -0.14 14.13 2.97
C ASP A 339 0.81 13.02 3.40
N LEU A 340 0.31 11.78 3.55
CA LEU A 340 1.12 10.63 3.98
C LEU A 340 0.83 9.35 3.19
N THR A 341 1.87 8.79 2.55
CA THR A 341 1.78 7.53 1.81
C THR A 341 2.60 6.43 2.48
N MET A 342 1.97 5.31 2.82
CA MET A 342 2.56 4.23 3.63
C MET A 342 2.36 2.84 3.01
N PRO A 343 2.94 2.54 1.84
CA PRO A 343 2.80 1.22 1.21
C PRO A 343 3.57 0.15 1.99
N VAL A 344 2.91 -0.99 2.23
CA VAL A 344 3.50 -2.16 2.90
C VAL A 344 3.72 -3.27 1.88
N GLU A 345 4.95 -3.78 1.80
CA GLU A 345 5.34 -4.96 1.01
C GLU A 345 4.76 -4.95 -0.41
N SER A 346 4.90 -3.79 -1.07
CA SER A 346 4.13 -3.48 -2.27
C SER A 346 4.59 -4.27 -3.48
N GLY A 347 5.89 -4.62 -3.58
CA GLY A 347 6.44 -5.42 -4.67
C GLY A 347 6.20 -4.84 -6.07
N ALA A 348 6.30 -5.66 -7.12
CA ALA A 348 6.21 -5.20 -8.51
C ALA A 348 4.92 -4.43 -8.85
N GLY A 349 5.05 -3.24 -9.45
CA GLY A 349 3.93 -2.30 -9.67
C GLY A 349 3.68 -1.33 -8.50
N GLY A 350 4.25 -1.63 -7.33
CA GLY A 350 4.40 -0.73 -6.19
C GLY A 350 5.78 -0.05 -6.20
N ALA A 351 6.48 -0.03 -5.07
CA ALA A 351 7.69 0.76 -4.83
C ALA A 351 9.00 0.33 -5.53
N PRO A 352 9.30 -0.97 -5.77
CA PRO A 352 10.55 -1.37 -6.42
C PRO A 352 10.71 -0.85 -7.86
N ILE A 353 11.94 -0.53 -8.25
CA ILE A 353 12.24 -0.11 -9.64
C ILE A 353 11.99 -1.24 -10.64
N MET A 354 11.32 -0.92 -11.76
CA MET A 354 11.00 -1.87 -12.82
C MET A 354 12.26 -2.43 -13.48
N ARG A 355 13.28 -1.59 -13.68
CA ARG A 355 14.60 -2.00 -14.18
C ARG A 355 15.30 -3.01 -13.28
N GLY A 356 15.16 -2.86 -11.96
CA GLY A 356 15.72 -3.79 -10.97
C GLY A 356 14.96 -5.11 -10.94
N LEU A 357 13.63 -5.06 -10.92
CA LEU A 357 12.76 -6.26 -10.93
C LEU A 357 12.99 -7.17 -12.14
N ALA A 358 13.34 -6.60 -13.29
CA ALA A 358 13.68 -7.40 -14.48
C ALA A 358 14.98 -8.23 -14.32
N GLN A 359 15.79 -7.94 -13.30
CA GLN A 359 17.12 -8.52 -13.10
C GLN A 359 17.30 -9.18 -11.73
N GLU A 360 16.48 -8.84 -10.73
CA GLU A 360 16.58 -9.38 -9.38
C GLU A 360 16.09 -10.83 -9.32
N SER A 361 16.96 -11.72 -8.86
CA SER A 361 16.65 -13.15 -8.77
C SER A 361 15.55 -13.41 -7.75
N GLY A 362 14.54 -14.19 -8.17
CA GLY A 362 13.39 -14.57 -7.35
C GLY A 362 12.29 -13.51 -7.26
N ALA A 363 12.55 -12.27 -7.68
CA ALA A 363 11.55 -11.21 -7.70
C ALA A 363 10.48 -11.42 -8.76
N GLN A 364 9.28 -10.89 -8.50
CA GLN A 364 8.24 -10.82 -9.51
C GLN A 364 8.72 -9.96 -10.69
N SER A 365 8.82 -10.56 -11.88
CA SER A 365 9.22 -9.82 -13.06
C SER A 365 8.12 -8.84 -13.51
N PRO A 366 8.49 -7.76 -14.24
CA PRO A 366 7.51 -6.83 -14.82
C PRO A 366 6.46 -7.51 -15.71
N SER A 367 6.85 -8.52 -16.50
CA SER A 367 5.94 -9.32 -17.32
C SER A 367 5.02 -10.23 -16.50
N SER A 368 5.52 -10.80 -15.39
CA SER A 368 4.68 -11.56 -14.47
C SER A 368 3.64 -10.66 -13.80
N ALA A 369 4.03 -9.48 -13.32
CA ALA A 369 3.11 -8.53 -12.70
C ALA A 369 2.05 -8.02 -13.69
N TYR A 370 2.45 -7.73 -14.94
CA TYR A 370 1.53 -7.30 -15.99
C TYR A 370 0.52 -8.39 -16.41
N GLY A 371 0.93 -9.66 -16.38
CA GLY A 371 0.10 -10.80 -16.75
C GLY A 371 -0.85 -11.30 -15.65
N GLU A 372 -0.57 -11.00 -14.37
CA GLU A 372 -1.32 -11.54 -13.23
C GLU A 372 -2.72 -10.93 -13.10
N GLN A 373 -2.81 -9.60 -13.16
CA GLN A 373 -4.04 -8.83 -13.09
C GLN A 373 -3.87 -7.54 -13.92
N PRO A 374 -4.96 -6.88 -14.34
CA PRO A 374 -4.87 -5.61 -15.05
C PRO A 374 -4.45 -4.41 -14.16
N TRP A 375 -3.57 -4.61 -13.19
CA TRP A 375 -3.08 -3.58 -12.26
C TRP A 375 -2.39 -2.41 -12.98
N LEU A 376 -1.45 -2.72 -13.87
CA LEU A 376 -0.76 -1.75 -14.72
C LEU A 376 -1.61 -1.42 -15.96
N GLY A 377 -1.44 -0.20 -16.48
CA GLY A 377 -2.14 0.27 -17.67
C GLY A 377 -1.74 -0.51 -18.92
N ASP A 378 -2.63 -0.54 -19.92
CA ASP A 378 -2.46 -1.41 -21.10
C ASP A 378 -1.22 -1.07 -21.94
N ALA A 379 -0.78 0.20 -21.92
CA ALA A 379 0.45 0.66 -22.58
C ALA A 379 1.72 -0.01 -22.01
N PHE A 380 1.70 -0.44 -20.75
CA PHE A 380 2.83 -1.16 -20.15
C PHE A 380 3.13 -2.50 -20.85
N GLY A 381 2.16 -3.05 -21.59
CA GLY A 381 2.35 -4.26 -22.38
C GLY A 381 3.52 -4.18 -23.38
N SER A 382 3.83 -2.98 -23.88
CA SER A 382 4.98 -2.72 -24.76
C SER A 382 6.34 -2.73 -24.03
N TYR A 383 6.32 -2.58 -22.70
CA TYR A 383 7.51 -2.43 -21.85
C TYR A 383 7.74 -3.59 -20.89
N GLN A 384 6.76 -4.48 -20.72
CA GLN A 384 6.81 -5.59 -19.77
C GLN A 384 8.04 -6.52 -19.94
N ASN A 385 8.63 -6.59 -21.14
CA ASN A 385 9.86 -7.32 -21.45
C ASN A 385 11.02 -6.40 -21.91
N ASN A 386 10.84 -5.08 -21.82
CA ASN A 386 11.78 -4.04 -22.24
C ASN A 386 11.70 -2.82 -21.31
N VAL A 387 11.95 -3.03 -20.02
CA VAL A 387 11.87 -1.95 -19.02
C VAL A 387 12.88 -0.83 -19.24
N SER A 388 14.00 -1.10 -19.93
CA SER A 388 14.94 -0.05 -20.36
C SER A 388 14.32 0.95 -21.32
N GLY A 389 13.23 0.57 -22.02
CA GLY A 389 12.48 1.45 -22.90
C GLY A 389 11.52 2.40 -22.16
N LEU A 390 11.26 2.19 -20.87
CA LEU A 390 10.38 3.09 -20.10
C LEU A 390 11.07 4.46 -19.93
N PRO A 391 10.40 5.57 -20.27
CA PRO A 391 10.95 6.93 -20.05
C PRO A 391 10.90 7.36 -18.58
N VAL A 392 10.27 6.55 -17.73
CA VAL A 392 10.12 6.75 -16.28
C VAL A 392 10.47 5.46 -15.55
N ASP A 393 10.77 5.54 -14.26
CA ASP A 393 10.85 4.38 -13.37
C ASP A 393 10.31 4.75 -11.98
N THR A 394 10.12 3.77 -11.10
CA THR A 394 9.39 3.92 -9.85
C THR A 394 10.02 4.93 -8.88
N HIS A 395 11.33 5.17 -8.93
CA HIS A 395 11.99 6.20 -8.12
C HIS A 395 11.52 7.62 -8.45
N GLN A 396 11.15 7.88 -9.71
CA GLN A 396 10.53 9.15 -10.11
C GLN A 396 9.08 9.23 -9.65
N VAL A 397 8.36 8.09 -9.61
CA VAL A 397 7.00 8.02 -9.02
C VAL A 397 7.05 8.30 -7.52
N ILE A 398 8.08 7.83 -6.79
CA ILE A 398 8.37 8.28 -5.42
C ILE A 398 8.55 9.81 -5.38
N GLY A 399 9.24 10.38 -6.36
CA GLY A 399 9.38 11.83 -6.51
C GLY A 399 8.06 12.58 -6.67
N MET A 400 7.02 11.96 -7.26
CA MET A 400 5.68 12.58 -7.33
C MET A 400 5.01 12.72 -5.96
N ILE A 401 5.49 11.99 -4.95
CA ILE A 401 5.02 12.11 -3.56
C ILE A 401 5.71 13.28 -2.88
N ALA A 402 7.00 13.53 -3.18
CA ALA A 402 7.75 14.63 -2.58
C ALA A 402 7.07 16.00 -2.82
N PRO A 403 7.01 16.89 -1.81
CA PRO A 403 7.65 16.79 -0.49
C PRO A 403 6.85 16.06 0.61
N ARG A 404 5.67 15.51 0.28
CA ARG A 404 4.74 14.89 1.25
C ARG A 404 5.34 13.66 1.92
N GLY A 405 4.76 13.23 3.03
CA GLY A 405 5.24 12.10 3.82
C GLY A 405 5.20 10.78 3.03
N LEU A 406 6.28 10.00 3.11
CA LEU A 406 6.40 8.67 2.51
C LEU A 406 7.10 7.70 3.46
N PHE A 407 6.41 6.63 3.83
CA PHE A 407 7.00 5.54 4.60
C PHE A 407 6.90 4.20 3.85
N LEU A 408 8.02 3.77 3.27
CA LEU A 408 8.14 2.49 2.57
C LEU A 408 8.48 1.37 3.56
N MET A 409 7.55 0.44 3.75
CA MET A 409 7.69 -0.72 4.64
C MET A 409 7.88 -1.98 3.79
N GLU A 410 9.02 -2.64 3.88
CA GLU A 410 9.36 -3.77 3.01
C GLU A 410 9.85 -5.01 3.75
N ASN A 411 9.77 -6.16 3.08
CA ASN A 411 10.13 -7.46 3.64
C ASN A 411 11.23 -8.13 2.81
N PRO A 412 12.46 -8.24 3.34
CA PRO A 412 13.61 -8.75 2.62
C PRO A 412 13.66 -10.29 2.57
N HIS A 413 12.76 -10.97 3.29
CA HIS A 413 12.71 -12.43 3.40
C HIS A 413 11.90 -13.06 2.27
N ILE A 414 11.11 -12.26 1.53
CA ILE A 414 10.31 -12.71 0.40
C ILE A 414 10.91 -12.17 -0.89
N ASP A 415 11.63 -13.04 -1.59
CA ASP A 415 12.29 -12.69 -2.85
C ASP A 415 11.33 -12.07 -3.87
N TRP A 416 10.09 -12.58 -3.94
CA TRP A 416 9.05 -12.13 -4.87
C TRP A 416 8.76 -10.63 -4.80
N LEU A 417 8.98 -9.99 -3.64
CA LEU A 417 8.75 -8.56 -3.45
C LEU A 417 9.86 -7.70 -4.06
N GLY A 418 11.04 -8.26 -4.35
CA GLY A 418 12.16 -7.51 -4.92
C GLY A 418 12.67 -6.41 -3.98
N ALA A 419 12.90 -6.75 -2.71
CA ALA A 419 13.29 -5.77 -1.69
C ALA A 419 14.61 -5.05 -2.02
N GLY A 420 15.54 -5.65 -2.77
CA GLY A 420 16.74 -4.96 -3.23
C GLY A 420 16.43 -3.85 -4.25
N SER A 421 15.51 -4.13 -5.17
CA SER A 421 14.94 -3.14 -6.09
C SER A 421 14.11 -2.07 -5.36
N GLY A 422 13.41 -2.44 -4.29
CA GLY A 422 12.72 -1.52 -3.37
C GLY A 422 13.68 -0.56 -2.66
N ALA A 423 14.76 -1.08 -2.07
CA ALA A 423 15.80 -0.28 -1.42
C ALA A 423 16.46 0.69 -2.40
N THR A 424 16.73 0.23 -3.63
CA THR A 424 17.26 1.09 -4.70
C THR A 424 16.29 2.23 -5.05
N ALA A 425 15.00 1.93 -5.19
CA ALA A 425 13.98 2.95 -5.45
C ALA A 425 13.93 3.99 -4.35
N ALA A 426 13.93 3.56 -3.09
CA ALA A 426 13.89 4.45 -1.93
C ALA A 426 15.14 5.32 -1.81
N LEU A 427 16.33 4.76 -2.06
CA LEU A 427 17.58 5.52 -2.07
C LEU A 427 17.58 6.59 -3.17
N ALA A 428 17.16 6.25 -4.39
CA ALA A 428 17.03 7.19 -5.49
C ALA A 428 15.98 8.27 -5.20
N GLY A 429 14.82 7.88 -4.65
CA GLY A 429 13.78 8.80 -4.20
C GLY A 429 14.27 9.74 -3.11
N ARG A 430 15.08 9.26 -2.15
CA ARG A 430 15.68 10.09 -1.09
C ARG A 430 16.54 11.21 -1.65
N GLU A 431 17.18 11.04 -2.80
CA GLU A 431 17.93 12.12 -3.44
C GLU A 431 17.01 13.26 -3.91
N ILE A 432 15.80 12.94 -4.38
CA ILE A 432 14.78 13.93 -4.72
C ILE A 432 14.35 14.70 -3.47
N TYR A 433 14.00 14.00 -2.39
CA TYR A 433 13.65 14.65 -1.11
C TYR A 433 14.80 15.50 -0.58
N ARG A 434 16.06 15.05 -0.67
CA ARG A 434 17.24 15.84 -0.29
C ARG A 434 17.39 17.11 -1.13
N ALA A 435 17.19 17.00 -2.44
CA ALA A 435 17.28 18.15 -3.34
C ALA A 435 16.24 19.23 -3.01
N LEU A 436 15.05 18.81 -2.52
CA LEU A 436 13.96 19.68 -2.08
C LEU A 436 14.10 20.17 -0.63
N GLY A 437 15.13 19.76 0.12
CA GLY A 437 15.29 20.10 1.53
C GLY A 437 14.47 19.25 2.52
N GLU A 438 13.78 18.22 2.04
CA GLU A 438 12.74 17.47 2.76
C GLU A 438 13.14 16.03 3.08
N ALA A 439 14.43 15.79 3.29
CA ALA A 439 14.98 14.43 3.48
C ALA A 439 14.39 13.67 4.69
N GLY A 440 13.76 14.38 5.64
CA GLY A 440 13.06 13.80 6.78
C GLY A 440 11.70 13.16 6.42
N ASN A 441 11.08 13.59 5.33
CA ASN A 441 9.72 13.19 4.97
C ASN A 441 9.66 11.83 4.25
N ILE A 442 10.80 11.20 3.96
CA ILE A 442 10.88 9.85 3.41
C ILE A 442 11.59 8.89 4.37
N SER A 443 11.01 7.71 4.56
CA SER A 443 11.62 6.58 5.27
C SER A 443 11.52 5.29 4.47
N TYR A 444 12.48 4.39 4.69
CA TYR A 444 12.47 3.03 4.18
C TYR A 444 12.97 2.05 5.24
N VAL A 445 12.12 1.09 5.62
CA VAL A 445 12.46 0.08 6.65
C VAL A 445 12.19 -1.31 6.11
N SER A 446 13.28 -2.04 5.82
CA SER A 446 13.25 -3.46 5.47
C SER A 446 14.11 -4.34 6.38
N ALA A 447 14.92 -3.77 7.28
CA ALA A 447 15.61 -4.53 8.30
C ALA A 447 14.61 -4.98 9.38
N VAL A 448 13.92 -6.10 9.12
CA VAL A 448 12.87 -6.66 9.95
C VAL A 448 13.14 -8.11 10.32
N SER A 449 12.70 -8.55 11.51
CA SER A 449 12.91 -9.91 11.98
C SER A 449 11.86 -10.90 11.47
N ASP A 450 10.59 -10.50 11.40
CA ASP A 450 9.51 -11.36 10.92
C ASP A 450 9.44 -11.36 9.40
N GLY A 451 9.55 -12.54 8.78
CA GLY A 451 9.45 -12.75 7.34
C GLY A 451 8.04 -12.98 6.81
N ASN A 452 7.02 -13.08 7.67
CA ASN A 452 5.64 -13.29 7.25
C ASN A 452 5.13 -12.11 6.43
N HIS A 453 4.50 -12.43 5.30
CA HIS A 453 3.93 -11.44 4.40
C HIS A 453 2.82 -10.64 5.08
N CYS A 454 2.85 -9.31 4.97
CA CYS A 454 1.85 -8.40 5.56
C CYS A 454 1.68 -8.47 7.08
N ALA A 455 2.67 -9.01 7.80
CA ALA A 455 2.65 -8.97 9.25
C ALA A 455 2.82 -7.54 9.76
N ASN A 456 2.12 -7.19 10.84
CA ASN A 456 2.44 -5.97 11.59
C ASN A 456 3.77 -6.19 12.33
N ARG A 457 4.69 -5.23 12.21
CA ARG A 457 6.05 -5.34 12.75
C ARG A 457 6.34 -4.21 13.71
N SER A 458 6.93 -4.55 14.85
CA SER A 458 7.32 -3.57 15.88
C SER A 458 8.28 -2.50 15.34
N GLU A 459 9.11 -2.89 14.39
CA GLU A 459 10.10 -2.07 13.71
C GLU A 459 9.49 -0.92 12.92
N TRP A 460 8.21 -1.04 12.54
CA TRP A 460 7.47 -0.04 11.78
C TRP A 460 6.60 0.87 12.64
N VAL A 461 6.21 0.45 13.85
CA VAL A 461 5.26 1.17 14.71
C VAL A 461 5.74 2.59 15.03
N GLN A 462 6.98 2.75 15.50
CA GLN A 462 7.49 4.07 15.88
C GLN A 462 7.66 5.00 14.67
N PRO A 463 8.32 4.61 13.56
CA PRO A 463 8.37 5.45 12.37
C PRO A 463 6.99 5.81 11.81
N MET A 464 6.04 4.86 11.84
CA MET A 464 4.66 5.11 11.40
C MET A 464 4.00 6.21 12.24
N ARG A 465 4.12 6.15 13.58
CA ARG A 465 3.61 7.21 14.47
C ARG A 465 4.24 8.56 14.17
N GLN A 466 5.56 8.60 13.96
CA GLN A 466 6.28 9.85 13.68
C GLN A 466 5.83 10.46 12.35
N HIS A 467 5.67 9.65 11.32
CA HIS A 467 5.10 10.09 10.03
C HIS A 467 3.66 10.59 10.18
N ILE A 468 2.80 9.87 10.91
CA ILE A 468 1.42 10.32 11.18
C ILE A 468 1.43 11.68 11.88
N GLN A 469 2.21 11.85 12.95
CA GLN A 469 2.27 13.12 13.67
C GLN A 469 2.80 14.27 12.81
N ALA A 470 3.87 14.02 12.05
CA ALA A 470 4.51 15.04 11.24
C ALA A 470 3.66 15.46 10.04
N SER A 471 3.04 14.50 9.34
CA SER A 471 2.34 14.75 8.08
C SER A 471 0.84 14.99 8.21
N LEU A 472 0.19 14.46 9.26
CA LEU A 472 -1.27 14.58 9.42
C LEU A 472 -1.69 15.55 10.54
N PHE A 473 -0.78 15.83 11.49
CA PHE A 473 -1.05 16.71 12.62
C PHE A 473 -0.16 17.95 12.63
N ASP A 474 0.76 18.07 11.67
CA ASP A 474 1.81 19.11 11.65
C ASP A 474 2.57 19.24 12.98
N THR A 475 2.79 18.10 13.65
CA THR A 475 3.52 18.04 14.91
C THR A 475 4.75 17.14 14.83
N GLY A 476 5.88 17.66 15.29
CA GLY A 476 7.16 16.94 15.22
C GLY A 476 7.80 17.07 13.83
N GLN A 477 8.58 16.05 13.46
CA GLN A 477 9.37 16.02 12.22
C GLN A 477 9.33 14.61 11.64
N GLY A 478 9.38 14.51 10.32
CA GLY A 478 9.50 13.24 9.62
C GLY A 478 10.77 12.48 10.06
N PRO A 479 10.70 11.15 10.28
CA PRO A 479 11.82 10.43 10.88
C PRO A 479 13.04 10.23 9.97
N GLY A 480 12.92 10.37 8.65
CA GLY A 480 14.05 10.20 7.72
C GLY A 480 14.76 8.85 7.81
N ASP A 481 14.04 7.82 8.28
CA ASP A 481 14.59 6.55 8.77
C ASP A 481 14.87 5.57 7.64
N PHE A 482 16.14 5.23 7.42
CA PHE A 482 16.58 4.29 6.39
C PHE A 482 17.27 3.10 7.05
N ARG A 483 16.48 2.07 7.38
CA ARG A 483 16.94 0.78 7.93
C ARG A 483 16.77 -0.30 6.88
N ILE A 484 17.76 -0.40 5.99
CA ILE A 484 17.77 -1.37 4.90
C ILE A 484 18.35 -2.69 5.39
N SER A 485 17.69 -3.80 5.07
CA SER A 485 18.21 -5.14 5.39
C SER A 485 19.55 -5.41 4.69
N PRO A 486 20.56 -5.94 5.39
CA PRO A 486 21.83 -6.33 4.78
C PRO A 486 21.69 -7.50 3.79
N SER A 487 20.60 -8.28 3.85
CA SER A 487 20.35 -9.34 2.87
C SER A 487 19.91 -8.78 1.51
N ARG A 488 19.40 -7.54 1.46
CA ARG A 488 18.84 -6.87 0.28
C ARG A 488 19.17 -5.36 0.30
N PRO A 489 20.45 -4.94 0.20
CA PRO A 489 20.89 -3.57 0.49
C PRO A 489 20.51 -2.51 -0.56
N GLY A 490 20.08 -2.89 -1.76
CA GLY A 490 19.97 -1.98 -2.90
C GLY A 490 21.33 -1.57 -3.46
N ASP A 491 21.37 -1.02 -4.68
CA ASP A 491 22.62 -0.67 -5.38
C ASP A 491 22.45 0.60 -6.22
N LEU A 492 22.20 1.74 -5.58
CA LEU A 492 21.92 2.99 -6.30
C LEU A 492 23.06 3.41 -7.23
N ASP A 493 24.32 3.20 -6.85
CA ASP A 493 25.49 3.61 -7.64
C ASP A 493 25.56 2.93 -9.01
N ARG A 494 25.10 1.68 -9.11
CA ARG A 494 24.96 0.99 -10.39
C ARG A 494 23.92 1.66 -11.29
N TRP A 495 22.87 2.21 -10.70
CA TRP A 495 21.67 2.64 -11.43
C TRP A 495 21.62 4.13 -11.73
N ARG A 496 22.27 4.98 -10.93
CA ARG A 496 22.24 6.43 -11.13
C ARG A 496 23.32 6.90 -12.11
N SER A 497 23.00 7.92 -12.88
CA SER A 497 23.92 8.65 -13.76
C SER A 497 23.96 10.15 -13.47
N TRP A 498 23.25 10.59 -12.44
CA TRP A 498 23.09 11.99 -12.07
C TRP A 498 23.82 12.33 -10.77
N THR A 499 23.99 13.62 -10.53
CA THR A 499 24.39 14.18 -9.24
C THR A 499 23.18 14.85 -8.62
N THR A 500 22.91 14.62 -7.33
CA THR A 500 21.83 15.29 -6.62
C THR A 500 22.11 16.81 -6.55
N PRO A 501 21.26 17.68 -7.12
CA PRO A 501 21.44 19.12 -7.01
C PRO A 501 21.06 19.61 -5.61
N SER A 502 21.55 20.79 -5.25
CA SER A 502 20.92 21.63 -4.24
C SER A 502 19.99 22.57 -4.99
N LEU A 503 18.68 22.39 -4.84
CA LEU A 503 17.72 23.28 -5.49
C LEU A 503 17.65 24.60 -4.71
N GLY A 504 17.64 25.70 -5.46
CA GLY A 504 17.56 27.06 -4.92
C GLY A 504 16.19 27.42 -4.37
#